data_AF-A0A7W4JW83-F1
#
_entry.id   AF-A0A7W4JW83-F1
#
_cell.length_a   1.000
_cell.length_b   1.000
_cell.length_c   1.000
_cell.angle_alpha   90.00
_cell.angle_beta   90.00
_cell.angle_gamma   90.00
#
_symmetry.space_group_name_H-M   'P 1'
#
loop_
_entity.id
_entity.type
_entity.pdbx_description
1 polymer ?
#
loop_
_entity_poly.entity_id
_entity_poly.type
_entity_poly.pdbx_seq_one_letter_code
_entity_poly.pdbx_strand_id
1 'polypeptide(L)'
;MNDTLRALRLYASPVFFRENPTLISAAVYLAITAFNLAHPSRTHPAGIHDIGLFWWMAQQGVFTGLSCQYWRQVRSPLAAMYPRLIAAEYRAIHVMLVLGLLLLAVPALILGLPLLNVLALESVNLAISTGSDLTGPKILRPRLRKIRVVIVFGLFFMFMSPTMQDTLMRAPWFLALGLLATTLSATLIELHHSPFAHPDTPAPAIPRPDHKPPNAVFRSLKHALMWQPPPLRRIPLPNGLASGSPLGMLAQSVVTLIVFTTFVVLVNAISSLHAPTLLLVRTAATATLGQVAMLGAVPLPNWMLSRRDWPFLLSLGPFGARSDFTRALYRAHAGRAVMAGTILGLFAAITVTLLGTMPPLRALAAGLALAAVIVGGSYLPSLAVFSPLTNRPGFILVLSMLGSLAGIQIYTTLLFVMSPVPPLAWAFPVIAVAFALVMARLAPRALARADWPIEPPAL
;
A
#
# COMPACT_ATOMS: atom_id res chain seq x y z
N MET A 1 33.49 12.85 -7.48
CA MET A 1 32.51 12.99 -8.59
C MET A 1 32.27 11.68 -9.31
N ASN A 2 33.33 10.94 -9.68
CA ASN A 2 33.20 9.62 -10.33
C ASN A 2 32.39 8.60 -9.52
N ASP A 3 32.56 8.54 -8.20
CA ASP A 3 31.78 7.61 -7.36
C ASP A 3 30.30 7.99 -7.25
N THR A 4 29.99 9.30 -7.23
CA THR A 4 28.60 9.79 -7.27
C THR A 4 27.93 9.48 -8.60
N LEU A 5 28.66 9.58 -9.72
CA LEU A 5 28.16 9.17 -11.03
C LEU A 5 27.92 7.66 -11.11
N ARG A 6 28.80 6.85 -10.50
CA ARG A 6 28.60 5.40 -10.38
C ARG A 6 27.36 5.06 -9.55
N ALA A 7 27.17 5.74 -8.41
CA ALA A 7 25.98 5.61 -7.60
C ALA A 7 24.70 6.02 -8.36
N LEU A 8 24.74 7.13 -9.11
CA LEU A 8 23.62 7.55 -9.97
C LEU A 8 23.28 6.53 -11.07
N ARG A 9 24.27 5.84 -11.64
CA ARG A 9 24.03 4.75 -12.61
C ARG A 9 23.22 3.60 -12.00
N LEU A 10 23.30 3.37 -10.70
CA LEU A 10 22.48 2.34 -10.03
C LEU A 10 20.99 2.69 -10.06
N TYR A 11 20.62 3.97 -10.03
CA TYR A 11 19.22 4.42 -10.17
C TYR A 11 18.70 4.29 -11.61
N ALA A 12 19.58 4.22 -12.61
CA ALA A 12 19.24 3.90 -13.99
C ALA A 12 19.33 2.39 -14.29
N SER A 13 19.79 1.58 -13.34
CA SER A 13 20.03 0.16 -13.56
C SER A 13 18.71 -0.63 -13.65
N PRO A 14 18.68 -1.76 -14.39
CA PRO A 14 17.53 -2.64 -14.42
C PRO A 14 17.12 -3.17 -13.04
N VAL A 15 18.09 -3.28 -12.11
CA VAL A 15 17.86 -3.73 -10.73
C VAL A 15 16.94 -2.77 -10.00
N PHE A 16 17.11 -1.46 -10.18
CA PHE A 16 16.26 -0.44 -9.56
C PHE A 16 14.78 -0.64 -9.93
N PHE A 17 14.48 -0.84 -11.22
CA PHE A 17 13.10 -1.04 -11.67
C PHE A 17 12.54 -2.42 -11.30
N ARG A 18 13.38 -3.46 -11.35
CA ARG A 18 12.96 -4.84 -11.07
C ARG A 18 12.63 -5.06 -9.60
N GLU A 19 13.43 -4.51 -8.71
CA GLU A 19 13.31 -4.79 -7.28
C GLU A 19 12.46 -3.78 -6.50
N ASN A 20 12.02 -2.70 -7.14
CA ASN A 20 11.16 -1.68 -6.52
C ASN A 20 9.78 -1.70 -7.18
N PRO A 21 8.87 -2.59 -6.74
CA PRO A 21 7.55 -2.70 -7.34
C PRO A 21 6.71 -1.42 -7.14
N THR A 22 7.06 -0.56 -6.18
CA THR A 22 6.44 0.76 -5.99
C THR A 22 6.63 1.72 -7.17
N LEU A 23 7.71 1.56 -7.95
CA LEU A 23 7.93 2.35 -9.17
C LEU A 23 6.94 1.97 -10.26
N ILE A 24 6.55 0.70 -10.32
CA ILE A 24 5.57 0.22 -11.29
C ILE A 24 4.19 0.74 -10.91
N SER A 25 3.83 0.75 -9.62
CA SER A 25 2.61 1.44 -9.18
C SER A 25 2.63 2.93 -9.49
N ALA A 26 3.79 3.59 -9.32
CA ALA A 26 3.93 4.99 -9.68
C ALA A 26 3.69 5.22 -11.18
N ALA A 27 4.24 4.37 -12.05
CA ALA A 27 4.02 4.45 -13.49
C ALA A 27 2.54 4.31 -13.87
N VAL A 28 1.80 3.40 -13.22
CA VAL A 28 0.35 3.26 -13.43
C VAL A 28 -0.40 4.53 -13.02
N TYR A 29 -0.09 5.08 -11.84
CA TYR A 29 -0.74 6.33 -11.38
C TYR A 29 -0.36 7.54 -12.23
N LEU A 30 0.88 7.60 -12.75
CA LEU A 30 1.30 8.62 -13.71
C LEU A 30 0.55 8.50 -15.04
N ALA A 31 0.32 7.27 -15.53
CA ALA A 31 -0.47 7.04 -16.74
C ALA A 31 -1.93 7.51 -16.56
N ILE A 32 -2.54 7.22 -15.40
CA ILE A 32 -3.89 7.72 -15.06
C ILE A 32 -3.89 9.26 -14.97
N THR A 33 -2.86 9.84 -14.34
CA THR A 33 -2.69 11.30 -14.26
C THR A 33 -2.60 11.92 -15.65
N ALA A 34 -1.78 11.36 -16.54
CA ALA A 34 -1.66 11.82 -17.92
C ALA A 34 -2.96 11.66 -18.72
N PHE A 35 -3.69 10.56 -18.50
CA PHE A 35 -5.00 10.34 -19.13
C PHE A 35 -6.02 11.41 -18.69
N ASN A 36 -6.08 11.73 -17.40
CA ASN A 36 -6.97 12.77 -16.87
C ASN A 36 -6.57 14.17 -17.35
N LEU A 37 -5.27 14.46 -17.50
CA LEU A 37 -4.81 15.71 -18.11
C LEU A 37 -5.26 15.86 -19.57
N ALA A 38 -5.27 14.75 -20.34
CA ALA A 38 -5.72 14.76 -21.72
C ALA A 38 -7.25 14.82 -21.85
N HIS A 39 -7.98 14.40 -20.81
CA HIS A 39 -9.45 14.36 -20.78
C HIS A 39 -9.98 15.08 -19.52
N PRO A 40 -9.76 16.40 -19.41
CA PRO A 40 -10.19 17.15 -18.24
C PRO A 40 -11.71 17.06 -18.07
N SER A 41 -12.17 17.06 -16.82
CA SER A 41 -13.60 17.00 -16.53
C SER A 41 -14.33 18.17 -17.19
N ARG A 42 -15.50 17.91 -17.78
CA ARG A 42 -16.34 18.96 -18.39
C ARG A 42 -17.11 19.78 -17.36
N THR A 43 -17.11 19.38 -16.09
CA THR A 43 -17.98 19.96 -15.05
C THR A 43 -17.34 21.11 -14.29
N HIS A 44 -16.01 21.24 -14.32
CA HIS A 44 -15.26 22.27 -13.61
C HIS A 44 -14.06 22.73 -14.46
N PRO A 45 -13.57 23.97 -14.27
CA PRO A 45 -12.34 24.41 -14.92
C PRO A 45 -11.18 23.50 -14.51
N ALA A 46 -10.34 23.10 -15.46
CA ALA A 46 -9.26 22.16 -15.22
C ALA A 46 -8.39 22.58 -14.03
N GLY A 47 -8.15 21.66 -13.10
CA GLY A 47 -7.45 21.99 -11.86
C GLY A 47 -6.93 20.78 -11.11
N ILE A 48 -6.37 21.01 -9.93
CA ILE A 48 -5.73 19.93 -9.14
C ILE A 48 -6.71 18.79 -8.80
N HIS A 49 -8.02 19.04 -8.83
CA HIS A 49 -9.03 18.00 -8.60
C HIS A 49 -9.08 16.91 -9.68
N ASP A 50 -8.66 17.21 -10.91
CA ASP A 50 -8.65 16.23 -12.01
C ASP A 50 -7.52 15.19 -11.85
N ILE A 51 -6.40 15.60 -11.25
CA ILE A 51 -5.19 14.77 -11.15
C ILE A 51 -4.81 14.42 -9.72
N GLY A 52 -5.29 15.16 -8.72
CA GLY A 52 -4.68 15.30 -7.40
C GLY A 52 -4.51 13.99 -6.65
N LEU A 53 -5.52 13.12 -6.66
CA LEU A 53 -5.44 11.81 -6.00
C LEU A 53 -4.39 10.91 -6.66
N PHE A 54 -4.43 10.78 -7.98
CA PHE A 54 -3.54 9.88 -8.72
C PHE A 54 -2.11 10.42 -8.76
N TRP A 55 -1.95 11.72 -8.92
CA TRP A 55 -0.67 12.40 -8.84
C TRP A 55 -0.03 12.26 -7.45
N TRP A 56 -0.81 12.41 -6.37
CA TRP A 56 -0.34 12.16 -5.00
C TRP A 56 0.14 10.72 -4.78
N MET A 57 -0.60 9.74 -5.30
CA MET A 57 -0.21 8.33 -5.22
C MET A 57 1.00 7.99 -6.10
N ALA A 58 1.14 8.65 -7.25
CA ALA A 58 2.32 8.53 -8.11
C ALA A 58 3.59 9.04 -7.40
N GLN A 59 3.53 10.24 -6.82
CA GLN A 59 4.63 10.82 -6.03
C GLN A 59 5.06 9.90 -4.89
N GLN A 60 4.08 9.37 -4.13
CA GLN A 60 4.35 8.42 -3.04
C GLN A 60 5.11 7.20 -3.56
N GLY A 61 4.70 6.63 -4.70
CA GLY A 61 5.38 5.49 -5.31
C GLY A 61 6.80 5.78 -5.78
N VAL A 62 7.04 6.94 -6.41
CA VAL A 62 8.37 7.38 -6.87
C VAL A 62 9.31 7.60 -5.69
N PHE A 63 8.90 8.44 -4.72
CA PHE A 63 9.74 8.76 -3.56
C PHE A 63 10.00 7.55 -2.67
N THR A 64 9.00 6.68 -2.48
CA THR A 64 9.20 5.41 -1.76
C THR A 64 10.18 4.50 -2.51
N GLY A 65 10.09 4.42 -3.84
CA GLY A 65 11.03 3.62 -4.65
C GLY A 65 12.47 4.12 -4.54
N LEU A 66 12.67 5.44 -4.65
CA LEU A 66 13.99 6.08 -4.47
C LEU A 66 14.53 5.85 -3.07
N SER A 67 13.71 6.04 -2.04
CA SER A 67 14.10 5.82 -0.65
C SER A 67 14.43 4.35 -0.36
N CYS A 68 13.65 3.40 -0.88
CA CYS A 68 13.93 1.98 -0.75
C CYS A 68 15.28 1.61 -1.37
N GLN A 69 15.60 2.14 -2.55
CA GLN A 69 16.90 1.92 -3.20
C GLN A 69 18.06 2.44 -2.35
N TYR A 70 17.94 3.67 -1.85
CA TYR A 70 18.94 4.28 -0.97
C TYR A 70 19.17 3.44 0.30
N TRP A 71 18.10 3.10 1.02
CA TRP A 71 18.21 2.38 2.28
C TRP A 71 18.75 0.96 2.13
N ARG A 72 18.46 0.28 1.00
CA ARG A 72 19.06 -1.03 0.68
C ARG A 72 20.57 -0.95 0.55
N GLN A 73 21.07 0.09 -0.09
CA GLN A 73 22.50 0.28 -0.30
C GLN A 73 23.20 0.70 0.99
N VAL A 74 22.67 1.69 1.70
CA VAL A 74 23.31 2.25 2.90
C VAL A 74 23.29 1.30 4.09
N ARG A 75 22.25 0.46 4.24
CA ARG A 75 22.14 -0.51 5.36
C ARG A 75 22.61 -1.92 5.03
N SER A 76 23.20 -2.13 3.85
CA SER A 76 23.85 -3.41 3.56
C SER A 76 24.95 -3.65 4.61
N PRO A 77 25.07 -4.86 5.18
CA PRO A 77 26.15 -5.17 6.13
C PRO A 77 27.55 -4.88 5.57
N LEU A 78 27.70 -4.98 4.24
CA LEU A 78 28.93 -4.68 3.53
C LEU A 78 29.18 -3.17 3.34
N ALA A 79 28.14 -2.33 3.41
CA ALA A 79 28.27 -0.89 3.20
C ALA A 79 29.13 -0.22 4.27
N ALA A 80 29.11 -0.74 5.50
CA ALA A 80 29.95 -0.27 6.60
C ALA A 80 31.46 -0.34 6.26
N MET A 81 31.86 -1.26 5.38
CA MET A 81 33.25 -1.41 4.94
C MET A 81 33.66 -0.37 3.88
N TYR A 82 32.70 0.39 3.30
CA TYR A 82 32.95 1.33 2.21
C TYR A 82 32.32 2.71 2.46
N PRO A 83 32.84 3.50 3.41
CA PRO A 83 32.26 4.81 3.78
C PRO A 83 32.21 5.83 2.64
N ARG A 84 33.17 5.75 1.70
CA ARG A 84 33.17 6.60 0.49
C ARG A 84 31.97 6.32 -0.42
N LEU A 85 31.53 5.07 -0.53
CA LEU A 85 30.35 4.70 -1.31
C LEU A 85 29.06 5.16 -0.64
N ILE A 86 28.98 5.12 0.69
CA ILE A 86 27.84 5.67 1.44
C ILE A 86 27.70 7.18 1.19
N ALA A 87 28.81 7.93 1.25
CA ALA A 87 28.79 9.37 0.97
C ALA A 87 28.42 9.68 -0.49
N ALA A 88 28.87 8.84 -1.45
CA ALA A 88 28.48 8.96 -2.85
C ALA A 88 26.99 8.67 -3.06
N GLU A 89 26.44 7.64 -2.39
CA GLU A 89 25.03 7.26 -2.44
C GLU A 89 24.13 8.30 -1.79
N TYR A 90 24.58 8.91 -0.68
CA TYR A 90 23.90 10.06 -0.08
C TYR A 90 23.82 11.23 -1.06
N ARG A 91 24.87 11.57 -1.79
CA ARG A 91 24.79 12.62 -2.82
C ARG A 91 23.89 12.21 -3.98
N ALA A 92 23.95 10.95 -4.42
CA ALA A 92 23.14 10.43 -5.53
C ALA A 92 21.64 10.49 -5.23
N ILE A 93 21.20 10.09 -4.03
CA ILE A 93 19.77 10.17 -3.68
C ILE A 93 19.29 11.63 -3.69
N HIS A 94 20.07 12.59 -3.21
CA HIS A 94 19.65 14.00 -3.22
C HIS A 94 19.42 14.52 -4.65
N VAL A 95 20.33 14.18 -5.58
CA VAL A 95 20.15 14.51 -6.99
C VAL A 95 18.87 13.87 -7.54
N MET A 96 18.64 12.59 -7.25
CA MET A 96 17.43 11.89 -7.70
C MET A 96 16.13 12.44 -7.10
N LEU A 97 16.16 12.90 -5.84
CA LEU A 97 14.99 13.52 -5.19
C LEU A 97 14.68 14.89 -5.79
N VAL A 98 15.71 15.71 -6.08
CA VAL A 98 15.54 16.99 -6.78
C VAL A 98 14.97 16.77 -8.18
N LEU A 99 15.53 15.81 -8.94
CA LEU A 99 14.99 15.45 -10.25
C LEU A 99 13.55 14.93 -10.14
N GLY A 100 13.26 14.11 -9.13
CA GLY A 100 11.93 13.62 -8.85
C GLY A 100 10.92 14.74 -8.61
N LEU A 101 11.26 15.71 -7.76
CA LEU A 101 10.42 16.90 -7.49
C LEU A 101 10.17 17.72 -8.77
N LEU A 102 11.23 17.99 -9.55
CA LEU A 102 11.08 18.79 -10.76
C LEU A 102 10.23 18.09 -11.83
N LEU A 103 10.40 16.77 -12.01
CA LEU A 103 9.64 15.99 -12.99
C LEU A 103 8.18 15.80 -12.57
N LEU A 104 7.92 15.57 -11.28
CA LEU A 104 6.56 15.36 -10.77
C LEU A 104 5.77 16.65 -10.69
N ALA A 105 6.43 17.82 -10.62
CA ALA A 105 5.76 19.11 -10.70
C ALA A 105 5.13 19.39 -12.09
N VAL A 106 5.65 18.79 -13.17
CA VAL A 106 5.23 19.08 -14.56
C VAL A 106 3.71 18.95 -14.78
N PRO A 107 3.04 17.83 -14.40
CA PRO A 107 1.58 17.72 -14.45
C PRO A 107 0.81 18.91 -13.86
N ALA A 108 1.23 19.39 -12.70
CA ALA A 108 0.57 20.49 -12.00
C ALA A 108 0.87 21.85 -12.68
N LEU A 109 2.07 22.02 -13.23
CA LEU A 109 2.45 23.22 -13.99
C LEU A 109 1.71 23.34 -15.31
N ILE A 110 1.40 22.23 -15.98
CA ILE A 110 0.56 22.22 -17.20
C ILE A 110 -0.84 22.78 -16.91
N LEU A 111 -1.35 22.57 -15.69
CA LEU A 111 -2.62 23.12 -15.22
C LEU A 111 -2.51 24.60 -14.77
N GLY A 112 -1.35 25.23 -14.91
CA GLY A 112 -1.13 26.63 -14.53
C GLY A 112 -1.00 26.86 -13.02
N LEU A 113 -0.75 25.81 -12.23
CA LEU A 113 -0.64 25.92 -10.78
C LEU A 113 0.69 26.57 -10.33
N PRO A 114 0.70 27.33 -9.21
CA PRO A 114 1.90 28.02 -8.76
C PRO A 114 3.00 27.05 -8.32
N LEU A 115 4.17 27.16 -8.95
CA LEU A 115 5.32 26.26 -8.75
C LEU A 115 5.70 26.09 -7.27
N LEU A 116 5.73 27.17 -6.50
CA LEU A 116 6.11 27.12 -5.09
C LEU A 116 5.17 26.24 -4.26
N ASN A 117 3.86 26.36 -4.49
CA ASN A 117 2.84 25.61 -3.76
C ASN A 117 2.81 24.14 -4.22
N VAL A 118 3.07 23.88 -5.51
CA VAL A 118 3.28 22.54 -6.05
C VAL A 118 4.44 21.86 -5.34
N LEU A 119 5.63 22.50 -5.34
CA LEU A 119 6.82 21.96 -4.68
C LEU A 119 6.61 21.78 -3.17
N ALA A 120 5.89 22.70 -2.52
CA ALA A 120 5.53 22.56 -1.11
C ALA A 120 4.69 21.30 -0.87
N LEU A 121 3.68 21.03 -1.70
CA LEU A 121 2.87 19.82 -1.61
C LEU A 121 3.70 18.56 -1.86
N GLU A 122 4.52 18.55 -2.91
CA GLU A 122 5.38 17.40 -3.23
C GLU A 122 6.37 17.10 -2.11
N SER A 123 6.91 18.14 -1.48
CA SER A 123 7.87 18.00 -0.38
C SER A 123 7.24 17.38 0.88
N VAL A 124 5.94 17.60 1.11
CA VAL A 124 5.19 16.88 2.17
C VAL A 124 5.19 15.38 1.86
N ASN A 125 4.86 15.01 0.62
CA ASN A 125 4.87 13.61 0.20
C ASN A 125 6.26 12.99 0.29
N LEU A 126 7.29 13.73 -0.10
CA LEU A 126 8.69 13.34 0.02
C LEU A 126 9.07 13.05 1.48
N ALA A 127 8.72 13.93 2.42
CA ALA A 127 9.00 13.74 3.84
C ALA A 127 8.29 12.53 4.44
N ILE A 128 7.08 12.22 3.94
CA ILE A 128 6.31 11.03 4.34
C ILE A 128 6.96 9.76 3.78
N SER A 129 7.36 9.80 2.51
CA SER A 129 7.86 8.65 1.74
C SER A 129 9.31 8.26 2.05
N THR A 130 10.11 9.19 2.56
CA THR A 130 11.54 8.97 2.86
C THR A 130 11.79 8.34 4.24
N GLY A 131 10.74 8.18 5.05
CA GLY A 131 10.81 7.70 6.42
C GLY A 131 11.63 6.42 6.57
N SER A 132 12.46 6.40 7.61
CA SER A 132 13.38 5.31 7.96
C SER A 132 12.67 3.97 8.23
N ASP A 133 12.40 3.25 7.16
CA ASP A 133 12.30 1.79 7.05
C ASP A 133 11.00 1.08 7.49
N LEU A 134 10.18 0.72 6.49
CA LEU A 134 9.13 -0.31 6.61
C LEU A 134 9.59 -1.71 6.18
N THR A 135 10.79 -1.88 5.63
CA THR A 135 11.23 -3.07 4.86
C THR A 135 12.36 -3.90 5.48
N GLY A 136 13.26 -3.32 6.27
CA GLY A 136 14.38 -3.99 6.92
C GLY A 136 14.00 -4.63 8.26
N PRO A 137 14.87 -5.45 8.86
CA PRO A 137 14.57 -6.15 10.12
C PRO A 137 14.19 -5.16 11.23
N LYS A 138 13.10 -5.41 11.96
CA LYS A 138 12.60 -4.52 13.03
C LYS A 138 13.65 -4.13 14.08
N ILE A 139 14.65 -4.99 14.28
CA ILE A 139 15.75 -4.81 15.24
C ILE A 139 16.72 -3.71 14.78
N LEU A 140 16.85 -3.50 13.47
CA LEU A 140 17.71 -2.49 12.87
C LEU A 140 16.98 -1.16 12.61
N ARG A 141 15.70 -1.06 12.99
CA ARG A 141 14.89 0.14 12.77
C ARG A 141 15.06 1.10 13.95
N PRO A 142 15.34 2.39 13.71
CA PRO A 142 15.24 3.38 14.78
C PRO A 142 13.80 3.41 15.32
N ARG A 143 13.65 3.59 16.64
CA ARG A 143 12.31 3.71 17.24
C ARG A 143 11.64 4.97 16.71
N LEU A 144 10.66 4.80 15.83
CA LEU A 144 9.83 5.91 15.36
C LEU A 144 9.04 6.49 16.56
N ARG A 145 9.16 7.80 16.78
CA ARG A 145 8.36 8.50 17.79
C ARG A 145 6.89 8.44 17.36
N LYS A 146 6.01 7.90 18.20
CA LYS A 146 4.57 7.72 17.90
C LYS A 146 3.91 8.99 17.38
N ILE A 147 4.28 10.15 17.94
CA ILE A 147 3.79 11.48 17.52
C ILE A 147 4.09 11.73 16.03
N ARG A 148 5.32 11.42 15.60
CA ARG A 148 5.71 11.60 14.19
C ARG A 148 4.91 10.70 13.27
N VAL A 149 4.66 9.45 13.66
CA VAL A 149 3.84 8.53 12.87
C VAL A 149 2.43 9.08 12.71
N VAL A 150 1.82 9.60 13.77
CA VAL A 150 0.47 10.21 13.72
C VAL A 150 0.46 11.44 12.79
N ILE A 151 1.45 12.32 12.88
CA ILE A 151 1.55 13.50 12.01
C ILE A 151 1.72 13.09 10.54
N VAL A 152 2.63 12.17 10.25
CA VAL A 152 2.92 11.68 8.89
C VAL A 152 1.68 11.05 8.26
N PHE A 153 0.98 10.15 8.98
CA PHE A 153 -0.26 9.56 8.48
C PHE A 153 -1.38 10.60 8.36
N GLY A 154 -1.50 11.53 9.30
CA GLY A 154 -2.48 12.61 9.25
C GLY A 154 -2.31 13.48 8.01
N LEU A 155 -1.07 13.91 7.72
CA LEU A 155 -0.74 14.68 6.51
C LEU A 155 -0.98 13.87 5.24
N PHE A 156 -0.59 12.59 5.22
CA PHE A 156 -0.83 11.70 4.08
C PHE A 156 -2.32 11.62 3.72
N PHE A 157 -3.17 11.36 4.72
CA PHE A 157 -4.61 11.29 4.48
C PHE A 157 -5.17 12.66 4.11
N MET A 158 -4.78 13.73 4.82
CA MET A 158 -5.25 15.09 4.56
C MET A 158 -5.04 15.50 3.10
N PHE A 159 -3.84 15.30 2.57
CA PHE A 159 -3.51 15.62 1.18
C PHE A 159 -3.92 14.55 0.17
N MET A 160 -4.50 13.43 0.59
CA MET A 160 -5.23 12.55 -0.32
C MET A 160 -6.53 13.20 -0.83
N SER A 161 -7.07 14.19 -0.10
CA SER A 161 -8.26 14.95 -0.51
C SER A 161 -7.89 16.07 -1.50
N PRO A 162 -8.49 16.10 -2.71
CA PRO A 162 -8.23 17.17 -3.67
C PRO A 162 -8.60 18.56 -3.16
N THR A 163 -9.60 18.68 -2.29
CA THR A 163 -9.99 19.96 -1.68
C THR A 163 -8.86 20.55 -0.83
N MET A 164 -8.13 19.70 -0.09
CA MET A 164 -7.01 20.17 0.71
C MET A 164 -5.80 20.52 -0.15
N GLN A 165 -5.57 19.78 -1.22
CA GLN A 165 -4.55 20.14 -2.22
C GLN A 165 -4.87 21.50 -2.85
N ASP A 166 -6.12 21.73 -3.26
CA ASP A 166 -6.59 23.00 -3.84
C ASP A 166 -6.47 24.16 -2.85
N THR A 167 -6.80 23.93 -1.57
CA THR A 167 -6.59 24.91 -0.49
C THR A 167 -5.12 25.31 -0.38
N LEU A 168 -4.19 24.35 -0.47
CA LEU A 168 -2.75 24.64 -0.47
C LEU A 168 -2.32 25.37 -1.75
N MET A 169 -2.88 25.04 -2.92
CA MET A 169 -2.57 25.75 -4.17
C MET A 169 -2.98 27.23 -4.13
N ARG A 170 -3.99 27.58 -3.33
CA ARG A 170 -4.47 28.95 -3.11
C ARG A 170 -3.80 29.65 -1.92
N ALA A 171 -2.99 28.94 -1.14
CA ALA A 171 -2.35 29.49 0.04
C ALA A 171 -1.33 30.59 -0.32
N PRO A 172 -1.14 31.61 0.54
CA PRO A 172 -0.10 32.60 0.38
C PRO A 172 1.30 31.99 0.26
N TRP A 173 2.17 32.62 -0.53
CA TRP A 173 3.52 32.12 -0.86
C TRP A 173 4.38 31.82 0.38
N PHE A 174 4.24 32.59 1.47
CA PHE A 174 5.02 32.39 2.69
C PHE A 174 4.65 31.10 3.44
N LEU A 175 3.38 30.67 3.38
CA LEU A 175 2.96 29.37 3.96
C LEU A 175 3.53 28.21 3.14
N ALA A 176 3.49 28.31 1.82
CA ALA A 176 4.09 27.32 0.93
C ALA A 176 5.62 27.22 1.14
N LEU A 177 6.31 28.35 1.26
CA LEU A 177 7.75 28.40 1.55
C LEU A 177 8.08 27.77 2.91
N GLY A 178 7.33 28.12 3.97
CA GLY A 178 7.53 27.56 5.30
C GLY A 178 7.29 26.05 5.33
N LEU A 179 6.24 25.57 4.66
CA LEU A 179 5.95 24.16 4.52
C LEU A 179 7.09 23.44 3.77
N LEU A 180 7.52 23.96 2.62
CA LEU A 180 8.63 23.44 1.83
C LEU A 180 9.94 23.35 2.65
N ALA A 181 10.28 24.41 3.38
CA ALA A 181 11.50 24.44 4.20
C ALA A 181 11.47 23.40 5.33
N THR A 182 10.33 23.26 6.01
CA THR A 182 10.17 22.34 7.14
C THR A 182 10.21 20.87 6.69
N THR A 183 9.53 20.53 5.59
CA THR A 183 9.47 19.16 5.06
C THR A 183 10.78 18.74 4.40
N LEU A 184 11.46 19.63 3.68
CA LEU A 184 12.80 19.37 3.15
C LEU A 184 13.80 19.16 4.30
N SER A 185 13.77 20.01 5.32
CA SER A 185 14.62 19.84 6.51
C SER A 185 14.38 18.50 7.19
N ALA A 186 13.12 18.11 7.37
CA ALA A 186 12.76 16.80 7.91
C ALA A 186 13.28 15.65 7.04
N THR A 187 13.19 15.78 5.72
CA THR A 187 13.71 14.79 4.76
C THR A 187 15.23 14.64 4.87
N LEU A 188 15.97 15.75 4.93
CA LEU A 188 17.42 15.76 5.07
C LEU A 188 17.86 15.10 6.38
N ILE A 189 17.18 15.43 7.48
CA ILE A 189 17.44 14.83 8.80
C ILE A 189 17.21 13.31 8.75
N GLU A 190 16.18 12.85 8.04
CA GLU A 190 15.87 11.42 7.93
C GLU A 190 16.84 10.63 7.05
N LEU A 191 17.25 11.22 5.94
CA LEU A 191 18.23 10.61 5.05
C LEU A 191 19.63 10.63 5.63
N HIS A 192 19.88 11.46 6.65
CA HIS A 192 21.18 11.51 7.30
C HIS A 192 21.48 10.19 8.02
N HIS A 193 22.31 9.37 7.39
CA HIS A 193 22.79 8.14 7.98
C HIS A 193 23.91 8.42 8.98
N SER A 194 23.65 8.17 10.26
CA SER A 194 24.72 8.01 11.24
C SER A 194 25.32 6.61 11.08
N PRO A 195 26.63 6.47 10.80
CA PRO A 195 27.26 5.16 10.66
C PRO A 195 27.03 4.35 11.93
N PHE A 196 26.63 3.09 11.76
CA PHE A 196 26.54 2.16 12.87
C PHE A 196 27.85 2.17 13.66
N ALA A 197 27.76 2.28 14.98
CA ALA A 197 28.89 1.98 15.85
C ALA A 197 29.43 0.60 15.46
N HIS A 198 30.73 0.53 15.14
CA HIS A 198 31.44 -0.73 14.94
C HIS A 198 31.13 -1.65 16.14
N PRO A 199 31.00 -2.97 15.96
CA PRO A 199 30.88 -3.90 17.09
C PRO A 199 32.01 -3.76 18.13
N ASP A 200 33.15 -3.17 17.72
CA ASP A 200 34.32 -2.90 18.57
C ASP A 200 34.27 -1.56 19.31
N THR A 201 33.28 -0.70 19.01
CA THR A 201 33.01 0.48 19.84
C THR A 201 32.21 -0.01 21.04
N PRO A 202 32.70 0.13 22.29
CA PRO A 202 31.92 -0.23 23.46
C PRO A 202 30.68 0.66 23.50
N ALA A 203 29.57 0.13 23.00
CA ALA A 203 28.28 0.77 23.15
C ALA A 203 28.05 0.86 24.66
N PRO A 204 27.76 2.05 25.21
CA PRO A 204 27.31 2.13 26.60
C PRO A 204 26.15 1.16 26.73
N ALA A 205 26.27 0.21 27.67
CA ALA A 205 25.28 -0.82 27.89
C ALA A 205 23.92 -0.13 28.03
N ILE A 206 23.11 -0.19 26.96
CA ILE A 206 21.77 0.38 27.00
C ILE A 206 21.10 -0.35 28.15
N PRO A 207 20.65 0.35 29.20
CA PRO A 207 19.99 -0.32 30.31
C PRO A 207 18.89 -1.17 29.71
N ARG A 208 18.98 -2.49 29.91
CA ARG A 208 17.95 -3.42 29.43
C ARG A 208 16.65 -2.83 29.93
N PRO A 209 15.74 -2.38 29.04
CA PRO A 209 14.48 -1.85 29.51
C PRO A 209 13.84 -2.96 30.32
N ASP A 210 13.48 -2.67 31.56
CA ASP A 210 12.71 -3.60 32.39
C ASP A 210 11.55 -4.09 31.53
N HIS A 211 11.63 -5.34 31.11
CA HIS A 211 10.56 -5.97 30.36
C HIS A 211 9.45 -6.20 31.36
N LYS A 212 8.67 -5.15 31.66
CA LYS A 212 7.40 -5.31 32.35
C LYS A 212 6.62 -6.33 31.54
N PRO A 213 6.29 -7.50 32.10
CA PRO A 213 5.59 -8.51 31.36
C PRO A 213 4.31 -7.86 30.83
N PRO A 214 4.00 -7.98 29.52
CA PRO A 214 2.80 -7.38 28.98
C PRO A 214 1.60 -7.84 29.81
N ASN A 215 0.75 -6.88 30.21
CA ASN A 215 -0.47 -7.10 30.99
C ASN A 215 -1.17 -8.37 30.49
N ALA A 216 -1.54 -9.27 31.40
CA ALA A 216 -2.14 -10.55 31.05
C ALA A 216 -3.32 -10.39 30.06
N VAL A 217 -4.13 -9.35 30.26
CA VAL A 217 -5.23 -8.95 29.37
C VAL A 217 -4.76 -8.64 27.95
N PHE A 218 -3.66 -7.91 27.78
CA PHE A 218 -3.11 -7.58 26.46
C PHE A 218 -2.57 -8.82 25.75
N ARG A 219 -1.95 -9.75 26.50
CA ARG A 219 -1.54 -11.05 25.95
C ARG A 219 -2.74 -11.87 25.49
N SER A 220 -3.78 -12.00 26.31
CA SER A 220 -5.00 -12.73 25.97
C SER A 220 -5.71 -12.13 24.76
N LEU A 221 -5.85 -10.79 24.72
CA LEU A 221 -6.44 -10.08 23.58
C LEU A 221 -5.62 -10.30 22.30
N LYS A 222 -4.28 -10.22 22.39
CA LYS A 222 -3.40 -10.49 21.26
C LYS A 222 -3.52 -11.93 20.78
N HIS A 223 -3.58 -12.91 21.68
CA HIS A 223 -3.78 -14.32 21.31
C HIS A 223 -5.13 -14.54 20.63
N ALA A 224 -6.20 -13.90 21.11
CA ALA A 224 -7.52 -13.95 20.48
C ALA A 224 -7.50 -13.30 19.08
N LEU A 225 -6.94 -12.10 18.94
CA LEU A 225 -6.85 -11.39 17.66
C LEU A 225 -5.96 -12.09 16.64
N MET A 226 -4.95 -12.85 17.08
CA MET A 226 -4.08 -13.65 16.22
C MET A 226 -4.58 -15.08 16.04
N TRP A 227 -5.72 -15.46 16.63
CA TRP A 227 -6.26 -16.79 16.47
C TRP A 227 -6.59 -17.05 15.00
N GLN A 228 -6.11 -18.17 14.48
CA GLN A 228 -6.37 -18.63 13.12
C GLN A 228 -7.11 -19.97 13.18
N PRO A 229 -8.04 -20.24 12.26
CA PRO A 229 -8.66 -21.56 12.17
C PRO A 229 -7.61 -22.62 11.77
N PRO A 230 -7.72 -23.88 12.24
CA PRO A 230 -6.78 -24.96 11.96
C PRO A 230 -6.34 -25.13 10.49
N PRO A 231 -7.21 -25.05 9.46
CA PRO A 231 -6.80 -25.19 8.07
C PRO A 231 -5.84 -24.08 7.59
N LEU A 232 -5.88 -22.89 8.20
CA LEU A 232 -5.04 -21.75 7.81
C LEU A 232 -3.66 -21.73 8.49
N ARG A 233 -3.47 -22.53 9.56
CA ARG A 233 -2.21 -22.62 10.33
C ARG A 233 -1.15 -23.50 9.66
N ARG A 234 -1.56 -24.40 8.77
CA ARG A 234 -0.71 -25.48 8.26
C ARG A 234 0.39 -25.03 7.30
N ILE A 235 0.32 -23.81 6.78
CA ILE A 235 1.32 -23.29 5.83
C ILE A 235 1.75 -21.89 6.28
N PRO A 236 3.05 -21.68 6.57
CA PRO A 236 3.57 -20.38 6.97
C PRO A 236 3.74 -19.48 5.74
N LEU A 237 2.61 -19.08 5.14
CA LEU A 237 2.61 -17.97 4.20
C LEU A 237 2.87 -16.66 4.96
N PRO A 238 3.53 -15.66 4.34
CA PRO A 238 3.63 -14.32 4.90
C PRO A 238 2.25 -13.82 5.30
N ASN A 239 2.02 -13.71 6.60
CA ASN A 239 0.75 -13.32 7.18
C ASN A 239 0.85 -11.86 7.61
N GLY A 240 0.13 -10.97 6.91
CA GLY A 240 -0.29 -9.75 7.57
C GLY A 240 -1.16 -10.13 8.76
N LEU A 241 -1.11 -9.36 9.85
CA LEU A 241 -2.04 -9.49 10.98
C LEU A 241 -3.52 -9.53 10.53
N ALA A 242 -3.82 -8.96 9.36
CA ALA A 242 -5.12 -8.90 8.72
C ALA A 242 -5.58 -10.21 8.05
N SER A 243 -4.67 -10.90 7.34
CA SER A 243 -5.07 -11.86 6.30
C SER A 243 -5.24 -13.30 6.80
N GLY A 244 -4.79 -13.57 8.03
CA GLY A 244 -4.79 -14.91 8.62
C GLY A 244 -5.74 -15.10 9.80
N SER A 245 -6.20 -14.04 10.45
CA SER A 245 -7.05 -14.11 11.64
C SER A 245 -8.41 -13.42 11.44
N PRO A 246 -9.53 -14.15 11.64
CA PRO A 246 -10.87 -13.57 11.49
C PRO A 246 -11.12 -12.34 12.36
N LEU A 247 -10.77 -12.45 13.65
CA LEU A 247 -10.97 -11.37 14.62
C LEU A 247 -10.05 -10.18 14.37
N GLY A 248 -8.81 -10.44 13.95
CA GLY A 248 -7.87 -9.40 13.56
C GLY A 248 -8.40 -8.61 12.36
N MET A 249 -8.96 -9.29 11.36
CA MET A 249 -9.51 -8.65 10.17
C MET A 249 -10.80 -7.86 10.46
N LEU A 250 -11.69 -8.39 11.30
CA LEU A 250 -12.87 -7.65 11.79
C LEU A 250 -12.46 -6.39 12.54
N ALA A 251 -11.55 -6.51 13.50
CA ALA A 251 -11.04 -5.37 14.26
C ALA A 251 -10.39 -4.33 13.35
N GLN A 252 -9.57 -4.77 12.38
CA GLN A 252 -9.00 -3.88 11.38
C GLN A 252 -10.10 -3.20 10.55
N SER A 253 -11.14 -3.92 10.13
CA SER A 253 -12.23 -3.35 9.32
C SER A 253 -12.99 -2.27 10.08
N VAL A 254 -13.27 -2.50 11.37
CA VAL A 254 -13.89 -1.52 12.27
C VAL A 254 -13.00 -0.29 12.44
N VAL A 255 -11.72 -0.48 12.77
CA VAL A 255 -10.76 0.63 12.94
C VAL A 255 -10.62 1.41 11.63
N THR A 256 -10.52 0.72 10.49
CA THR A 256 -10.42 1.34 9.16
C THR A 256 -11.67 2.17 8.87
N LEU A 257 -12.86 1.61 9.10
CA LEU A 257 -14.13 2.33 8.89
C LEU A 257 -14.18 3.60 9.75
N ILE A 258 -13.87 3.51 11.04
CA ILE A 258 -13.87 4.66 11.96
C ILE A 258 -12.87 5.72 11.48
N VAL A 259 -11.62 5.32 11.23
CA VAL A 259 -10.56 6.26 10.82
C VAL A 259 -10.93 6.97 9.52
N PHE A 260 -11.35 6.26 8.49
CA PHE A 260 -11.70 6.87 7.21
C PHE A 260 -13.00 7.69 7.30
N THR A 261 -14.01 7.24 8.05
CA THR A 261 -15.24 8.00 8.25
C THR A 261 -14.95 9.31 9.00
N THR A 262 -14.27 9.24 10.13
CA THR A 262 -13.85 10.42 10.90
C THR A 262 -13.01 11.35 10.05
N PHE A 263 -12.11 10.81 9.25
CA PHE A 263 -11.28 11.59 8.34
C PHE A 263 -12.13 12.34 7.29
N VAL A 264 -13.03 11.66 6.58
CA VAL A 264 -13.92 12.28 5.59
C VAL A 264 -14.81 13.35 6.24
N VAL A 265 -15.37 13.06 7.41
CA VAL A 265 -16.20 14.01 8.17
C VAL A 265 -15.40 15.23 8.60
N LEU A 266 -14.17 15.04 9.11
CA LEU A 266 -13.30 16.13 9.55
C LEU A 266 -12.88 17.01 8.38
N VAL A 267 -12.45 16.42 7.25
CA VAL A 267 -12.10 17.17 6.04
C VAL A 267 -13.30 17.97 5.54
N ASN A 268 -14.48 17.35 5.52
CA ASN A 268 -15.70 18.06 5.09
C ASN A 268 -16.06 19.19 6.06
N ALA A 269 -15.98 18.99 7.37
CA ALA A 269 -16.24 20.03 8.37
C ALA A 269 -15.24 21.20 8.27
N ILE A 270 -13.95 20.91 8.08
CA ILE A 270 -12.91 21.94 7.89
C ILE A 270 -13.14 22.72 6.59
N SER A 271 -13.40 22.02 5.49
CA SER A 271 -13.57 22.64 4.16
C SER A 271 -14.86 23.46 4.05
N SER A 272 -15.94 23.02 4.68
CA SER A 272 -17.24 23.70 4.65
C SER A 272 -17.38 24.77 5.73
N LEU A 273 -16.51 24.77 6.76
CA LEU A 273 -16.65 25.58 7.98
C LEU A 273 -17.98 25.35 8.73
N HIS A 274 -18.63 24.20 8.53
CA HIS A 274 -19.87 23.83 9.18
C HIS A 274 -19.68 22.63 10.11
N ALA A 275 -20.49 22.56 11.16
CA ALA A 275 -20.51 21.42 12.07
C ALA A 275 -20.98 20.15 11.33
N PRO A 276 -20.38 18.98 11.64
CA PRO A 276 -20.74 17.74 10.96
C PRO A 276 -22.16 17.30 11.32
N THR A 277 -22.97 17.01 10.30
CA THR A 277 -24.34 16.48 10.47
C THR A 277 -24.33 14.96 10.53
N LEU A 278 -25.34 14.36 11.18
CA LEU A 278 -25.50 12.89 11.21
C LEU A 278 -25.62 12.29 9.81
N LEU A 279 -26.26 13.03 8.88
CA LEU A 279 -26.36 12.63 7.48
C LEU A 279 -24.98 12.49 6.84
N LEU A 280 -24.11 13.48 7.03
CA LEU A 280 -22.72 13.44 6.53
C LEU A 280 -21.95 12.23 7.07
N VAL A 281 -22.13 11.89 8.36
CA VAL A 281 -21.49 10.71 8.95
C VAL A 281 -21.99 9.43 8.26
N ARG A 282 -23.29 9.31 8.00
CA ARG A 282 -23.87 8.13 7.32
C ARG A 282 -23.38 7.99 5.88
N THR A 283 -23.34 9.08 5.13
CA THR A 283 -22.85 9.09 3.74
C THR A 283 -21.36 8.80 3.68
N ALA A 284 -20.56 9.39 4.58
CA ALA A 284 -19.13 9.14 4.69
C ALA A 284 -18.84 7.67 5.06
N ALA A 285 -19.56 7.12 6.04
CA ALA A 285 -19.41 5.72 6.44
C ALA A 285 -19.75 4.76 5.29
N THR A 286 -20.80 5.05 4.51
CA THR A 286 -21.17 4.24 3.34
C THR A 286 -20.15 4.35 2.21
N ALA A 287 -19.66 5.56 1.92
CA ALA A 287 -18.66 5.79 0.88
C ALA A 287 -17.29 5.17 1.22
N THR A 288 -16.96 5.03 2.51
CA THR A 288 -15.68 4.48 2.97
C THR A 288 -15.62 2.94 2.99
N LEU A 289 -16.75 2.26 2.77
CA LEU A 289 -16.79 0.79 2.69
C LEU A 289 -15.92 0.25 1.56
N GLY A 290 -15.76 0.99 0.46
CA GLY A 290 -14.84 0.61 -0.62
C GLY A 290 -13.41 0.52 -0.12
N GLN A 291 -12.95 1.54 0.61
CA GLN A 291 -11.59 1.61 1.16
C GLN A 291 -11.36 0.51 2.18
N VAL A 292 -12.36 0.20 3.01
CA VAL A 292 -12.29 -0.92 3.97
C VAL A 292 -12.12 -2.25 3.22
N ALA A 293 -12.96 -2.52 2.21
CA ALA A 293 -12.90 -3.75 1.43
C ALA A 293 -11.57 -3.87 0.67
N MET A 294 -11.12 -2.77 0.05
CA MET A 294 -9.85 -2.70 -0.66
C MET A 294 -8.66 -2.98 0.27
N LEU A 295 -8.54 -2.26 1.39
CA LEU A 295 -7.41 -2.43 2.32
C LEU A 295 -7.41 -3.81 3.00
N GLY A 296 -8.59 -4.41 3.18
CA GLY A 296 -8.71 -5.80 3.64
C GLY A 296 -8.27 -6.82 2.58
N ALA A 297 -8.46 -6.53 1.30
CA ALA A 297 -8.12 -7.43 0.19
C ALA A 297 -6.67 -7.30 -0.30
N VAL A 298 -6.05 -6.12 -0.22
CA VAL A 298 -4.66 -5.85 -0.66
C VAL A 298 -3.63 -6.87 -0.12
N PRO A 299 -3.70 -7.33 1.15
CA PRO A 299 -2.73 -8.29 1.67
C PRO A 299 -2.88 -9.72 1.13
N LEU A 300 -4.02 -10.08 0.52
CA LEU A 300 -4.30 -11.45 0.10
C LEU A 300 -3.27 -12.01 -0.89
N PRO A 301 -2.86 -11.30 -1.96
CA PRO A 301 -1.86 -11.80 -2.90
C PRO A 301 -0.40 -11.61 -2.45
N ASN A 302 -0.11 -11.04 -1.28
CA ASN A 302 1.28 -10.72 -0.86
C ASN A 302 2.20 -11.94 -0.80
N TRP A 303 1.66 -13.13 -0.56
CA TRP A 303 2.46 -14.35 -0.57
C TRP A 303 3.11 -14.61 -1.93
N MET A 304 2.49 -14.18 -3.04
CA MET A 304 3.05 -14.29 -4.39
C MET A 304 4.19 -13.31 -4.65
N LEU A 305 4.26 -12.21 -3.90
CA LEU A 305 5.33 -11.22 -3.99
C LEU A 305 6.55 -11.63 -3.16
N SER A 306 6.32 -12.25 -2.00
CA SER A 306 7.38 -12.67 -1.07
C SER A 306 7.73 -14.15 -1.23
N ARG A 307 8.52 -14.45 -2.28
CA ARG A 307 8.93 -15.82 -2.66
C ARG A 307 10.24 -16.30 -2.04
N ARG A 308 10.96 -15.42 -1.33
CA ARG A 308 12.33 -15.67 -0.84
C ARG A 308 12.42 -16.93 0.03
N ASP A 309 11.38 -17.19 0.82
CA ASP A 309 11.35 -18.30 1.77
C ASP A 309 10.81 -19.61 1.17
N TRP A 310 10.28 -19.59 -0.07
CA TRP A 310 9.63 -20.76 -0.66
C TRP A 310 10.57 -21.97 -0.83
N PRO A 311 11.85 -21.82 -1.26
CA PRO A 311 12.77 -22.95 -1.33
C PRO A 311 12.99 -23.61 0.03
N PHE A 312 13.10 -22.81 1.10
CA PHE A 312 13.25 -23.28 2.47
C PHE A 312 11.97 -23.97 2.98
N LEU A 313 10.80 -23.40 2.69
CA LEU A 313 9.51 -24.01 3.06
C LEU A 313 9.23 -25.30 2.29
N LEU A 314 9.70 -25.40 1.06
CA LEU A 314 9.61 -26.61 0.25
C LEU A 314 10.54 -27.71 0.81
N SER A 315 11.78 -27.37 1.17
CA SER A 315 12.78 -28.36 1.61
C SER A 315 12.58 -28.87 3.04
N LEU A 316 12.11 -28.02 3.95
CA LEU A 316 11.90 -28.37 5.36
C LEU A 316 10.44 -28.66 5.69
N GLY A 317 9.51 -28.30 4.80
CA GLY A 317 8.10 -28.56 4.99
C GLY A 317 7.73 -30.03 4.74
N PRO A 318 6.51 -30.44 5.10
CA PRO A 318 6.01 -31.79 4.87
C PRO A 318 5.59 -32.02 3.41
N PHE A 319 6.30 -31.43 2.45
CA PHE A 319 5.95 -31.43 1.04
C PHE A 319 6.94 -32.31 0.27
N GLY A 320 6.46 -33.41 -0.31
CA GLY A 320 7.32 -34.30 -1.11
C GLY A 320 7.70 -33.71 -2.47
N ALA A 321 6.79 -32.98 -3.11
CA ALA A 321 6.99 -32.43 -4.45
C ALA A 321 6.55 -30.95 -4.55
N ARG A 322 7.13 -30.24 -5.54
CA ARG A 322 6.75 -28.85 -5.89
C ARG A 322 5.25 -28.71 -6.20
N SER A 323 4.66 -29.72 -6.84
CA SER A 323 3.23 -29.73 -7.18
C SER A 323 2.33 -29.77 -5.93
N ASP A 324 2.73 -30.49 -4.89
CA ASP A 324 1.96 -30.58 -3.65
C ASP A 324 2.12 -29.33 -2.80
N PHE A 325 3.34 -28.77 -2.75
CA PHE A 325 3.60 -27.48 -2.13
C PHE A 325 2.74 -26.38 -2.75
N THR A 326 2.77 -26.21 -4.08
CA THR A 326 2.01 -25.17 -4.77
C THR A 326 0.50 -25.34 -4.64
N ARG A 327 -0.03 -26.57 -4.69
CA ARG A 327 -1.44 -26.85 -4.37
C ARG A 327 -1.79 -26.45 -2.94
N ALA A 328 -0.90 -26.73 -1.99
CA ALA A 328 -1.10 -26.37 -0.59
C ALA A 328 -1.15 -24.83 -0.45
N LEU A 329 -0.24 -24.08 -1.09
CA LEU A 329 -0.25 -22.62 -1.10
C LEU A 329 -1.59 -22.07 -1.62
N TYR A 330 -2.07 -22.56 -2.77
CA TYR A 330 -3.34 -22.13 -3.35
C TYR A 330 -4.57 -22.54 -2.54
N ARG A 331 -4.53 -23.67 -1.83
CA ARG A 331 -5.60 -24.05 -0.87
C ARG A 331 -5.65 -23.11 0.33
N ALA A 332 -4.48 -22.75 0.87
CA ALA A 332 -4.40 -21.78 1.96
C ALA A 332 -4.86 -20.40 1.49
N HIS A 333 -4.48 -19.98 0.27
CA HIS A 333 -4.97 -18.75 -0.35
C HIS A 333 -6.49 -18.76 -0.51
N ALA A 334 -7.08 -19.84 -1.04
CA ALA A 334 -8.52 -20.00 -1.19
C ALA A 334 -9.25 -19.80 0.15
N GLY A 335 -8.77 -20.47 1.21
CA GLY A 335 -9.36 -20.35 2.54
C GLY A 335 -9.29 -18.92 3.09
N ARG A 336 -8.17 -18.22 2.88
CA ARG A 336 -8.03 -16.82 3.29
C ARG A 336 -8.88 -15.87 2.47
N ALA A 337 -8.96 -16.06 1.16
CA ALA A 337 -9.76 -15.24 0.27
C ALA A 337 -11.25 -15.37 0.59
N VAL A 338 -11.74 -16.60 0.81
CA VAL A 338 -13.14 -16.84 1.19
C VAL A 338 -13.43 -16.26 2.56
N MET A 339 -12.57 -16.51 3.56
CA MET A 339 -12.72 -15.92 4.89
C MET A 339 -12.71 -14.38 4.84
N ALA A 340 -11.80 -13.80 4.07
CA ALA A 340 -11.68 -12.35 3.95
C ALA A 340 -12.90 -11.75 3.24
N GLY A 341 -13.31 -12.35 2.12
CA GLY A 341 -14.47 -11.94 1.35
C GLY A 341 -15.75 -12.00 2.19
N THR A 342 -16.00 -13.09 2.91
CA THR A 342 -17.22 -13.23 3.73
C THR A 342 -17.25 -12.23 4.87
N ILE A 343 -16.14 -12.04 5.59
CA ILE A 343 -16.08 -11.08 6.69
C ILE A 343 -16.27 -9.65 6.18
N LEU A 344 -15.55 -9.23 5.13
CA LEU A 344 -15.65 -7.87 4.59
C LEU A 344 -17.03 -7.61 3.96
N GLY A 345 -17.58 -8.59 3.24
CA GLY A 345 -18.91 -8.51 2.64
C GLY A 345 -20.03 -8.43 3.67
N LEU A 346 -20.00 -9.29 4.70
CA LEU A 346 -20.97 -9.23 5.80
C LEU A 346 -20.81 -7.97 6.63
N PHE A 347 -19.57 -7.54 6.90
CA PHE A 347 -19.30 -6.29 7.60
C PHE A 347 -19.93 -5.11 6.86
N ALA A 348 -19.70 -4.99 5.54
CA ALA A 348 -20.33 -3.96 4.72
C ALA A 348 -21.86 -4.03 4.78
N ALA A 349 -22.46 -5.22 4.58
CA ALA A 349 -23.90 -5.41 4.65
C ALA A 349 -24.50 -4.99 5.99
N ILE A 350 -23.88 -5.39 7.11
CA ILE A 350 -24.30 -5.02 8.45
C ILE A 350 -24.18 -3.51 8.63
N THR A 351 -23.07 -2.90 8.20
CA THR A 351 -22.86 -1.44 8.31
C THR A 351 -23.94 -0.65 7.60
N VAL A 352 -24.22 -0.90 6.31
CA VAL A 352 -25.29 -0.15 5.61
C VAL A 352 -26.69 -0.43 6.15
N THR A 353 -26.94 -1.64 6.67
CA THR A 353 -28.22 -1.96 7.33
C THR A 353 -28.38 -1.17 8.62
N LEU A 354 -27.36 -1.13 9.48
CA LEU A 354 -27.38 -0.39 10.75
C LEU A 354 -27.45 1.13 10.54
N LEU A 355 -26.84 1.64 9.47
CA LEU A 355 -26.93 3.06 9.11
C LEU A 355 -28.27 3.45 8.47
N GLY A 356 -29.10 2.48 8.12
CA GLY A 356 -30.39 2.68 7.45
C GLY A 356 -30.28 3.21 6.02
N THR A 357 -29.14 3.01 5.36
CA THR A 357 -28.90 3.49 3.98
C THR A 357 -29.37 2.50 2.92
N MET A 358 -29.53 1.22 3.28
CA MET A 358 -30.13 0.20 2.41
C MET A 358 -31.03 -0.76 3.18
N PRO A 359 -32.06 -1.33 2.52
CA PRO A 359 -32.88 -2.38 3.11
C PRO A 359 -32.04 -3.66 3.32
N PRO A 360 -32.32 -4.42 4.39
CA PRO A 360 -31.46 -5.51 4.86
C PRO A 360 -31.24 -6.62 3.83
N LEU A 361 -32.28 -6.99 3.07
CA LEU A 361 -32.18 -8.02 2.03
C LEU A 361 -31.24 -7.59 0.89
N ARG A 362 -31.35 -6.33 0.44
CA ARG A 362 -30.46 -5.77 -0.59
C ARG A 362 -29.03 -5.62 -0.07
N ALA A 363 -28.87 -5.19 1.19
CA ALA A 363 -27.57 -5.07 1.83
C ALA A 363 -26.86 -6.44 1.92
N LEU A 364 -27.59 -7.48 2.31
CA LEU A 364 -27.06 -8.85 2.34
C LEU A 364 -26.66 -9.34 0.94
N ALA A 365 -27.51 -9.15 -0.07
CA ALA A 365 -27.19 -9.51 -1.45
C ALA A 365 -25.94 -8.77 -1.96
N ALA A 366 -25.84 -7.46 -1.71
CA ALA A 366 -24.68 -6.65 -2.07
C ALA A 366 -23.41 -7.10 -1.31
N GLY A 367 -23.53 -7.43 -0.03
CA GLY A 367 -22.42 -7.96 0.78
C GLY A 367 -21.90 -9.31 0.28
N LEU A 368 -22.79 -10.24 -0.06
CA LEU A 368 -22.42 -11.52 -0.66
C LEU A 368 -21.80 -11.37 -2.05
N ALA A 369 -22.34 -10.45 -2.86
CA ALA A 369 -21.78 -10.11 -4.15
C ALA A 369 -20.37 -9.51 -4.02
N LEU A 370 -20.14 -8.62 -3.05
CA LEU A 370 -18.82 -8.09 -2.73
C LEU A 370 -17.86 -9.19 -2.27
N ALA A 371 -18.31 -10.13 -1.42
CA ALA A 371 -17.51 -11.26 -0.98
C ALA A 371 -16.99 -12.10 -2.16
N ALA A 372 -17.86 -12.38 -3.13
CA ALA A 372 -17.51 -13.10 -4.36
C ALA A 372 -16.48 -12.35 -5.21
N VAL A 373 -16.63 -11.02 -5.36
CA VAL A 373 -15.68 -10.19 -6.10
C VAL A 373 -14.32 -10.09 -5.38
N ILE A 374 -14.29 -10.00 -4.05
CA ILE A 374 -13.03 -10.04 -3.28
C ILE A 374 -12.30 -11.37 -3.53
N VAL A 375 -13.03 -12.49 -3.51
CA VAL A 375 -12.45 -13.80 -3.82
C VAL A 375 -11.87 -13.80 -5.23
N GLY A 376 -12.64 -13.44 -6.26
CA GLY A 376 -12.15 -13.40 -7.64
C GLY A 376 -10.98 -12.44 -7.86
N GLY A 377 -11.06 -11.22 -7.33
CA GLY A 377 -10.00 -10.21 -7.42
C GLY A 377 -8.69 -10.68 -6.79
N SER A 378 -8.75 -11.45 -5.69
CA SER A 378 -7.56 -12.02 -5.05
C SER A 378 -6.83 -13.06 -5.90
N TYR A 379 -7.49 -13.65 -6.90
CA TYR A 379 -6.89 -14.60 -7.83
C TYR A 379 -6.32 -13.93 -9.09
N LEU A 380 -6.59 -12.65 -9.34
CA LEU A 380 -6.13 -11.94 -10.54
C LEU A 380 -4.60 -12.03 -10.72
N PRO A 381 -3.77 -11.93 -9.66
CA PRO A 381 -2.32 -12.07 -9.78
C PRO A 381 -1.85 -13.46 -10.23
N SER A 382 -2.70 -14.49 -10.15
CA SER A 382 -2.41 -15.85 -10.65
C SER A 382 -2.18 -15.88 -12.16
N LEU A 383 -2.71 -14.90 -12.90
CA LEU A 383 -2.47 -14.76 -14.35
C LEU A 383 -0.98 -14.63 -14.67
N ALA A 384 -0.21 -14.01 -13.79
CA ALA A 384 1.24 -13.83 -13.96
C ALA A 384 1.99 -15.16 -14.07
N VAL A 385 1.45 -16.24 -13.51
CA VAL A 385 2.13 -17.53 -13.37
C VAL A 385 2.20 -18.32 -14.69
N PHE A 386 1.32 -18.03 -15.64
CA PHE A 386 1.24 -18.79 -16.89
C PHE A 386 2.35 -18.45 -17.89
N SER A 387 3.06 -17.34 -17.71
CA SER A 387 4.20 -16.98 -18.55
C SER A 387 5.41 -16.58 -17.70
N PRO A 388 6.62 -17.08 -18.03
CA PRO A 388 7.86 -16.67 -17.35
C PRO A 388 8.11 -15.16 -17.42
N LEU A 389 7.70 -14.52 -18.52
CA LEU A 389 7.84 -13.08 -18.74
C LEU A 389 6.98 -12.27 -17.78
N THR A 390 5.77 -12.77 -17.47
CA THR A 390 4.80 -12.11 -16.59
C THR A 390 4.98 -12.48 -15.13
N ASN A 391 5.67 -13.58 -14.82
CA ASN A 391 5.85 -14.11 -13.46
C ASN A 391 6.86 -13.31 -12.62
N ARG A 392 6.79 -11.98 -12.70
CA ARG A 392 7.67 -11.02 -12.02
C ARG A 392 6.90 -10.29 -10.92
N PRO A 393 7.53 -9.95 -9.78
CA PRO A 393 6.87 -9.25 -8.66
C PRO A 393 6.15 -7.96 -9.09
N GLY A 394 6.74 -7.22 -10.02
CA GLY A 394 6.15 -6.01 -10.57
C GLY A 394 4.79 -6.22 -11.25
N PHE A 395 4.70 -7.19 -12.16
CA PHE A 395 3.45 -7.49 -12.86
C PHE A 395 2.39 -8.08 -11.93
N ILE A 396 2.82 -8.90 -10.96
CA ILE A 396 1.95 -9.41 -9.88
C ILE A 396 1.38 -8.26 -9.06
N LEU A 397 2.18 -7.23 -8.75
CA LEU A 397 1.69 -6.03 -8.06
C LEU A 397 0.66 -5.29 -8.91
N VAL A 398 0.91 -5.10 -10.21
CA VAL A 398 -0.07 -4.45 -11.13
C VAL A 398 -1.39 -5.20 -11.15
N LEU A 399 -1.36 -6.52 -11.31
CA LEU A 399 -2.57 -7.34 -11.25
C LEU A 399 -3.25 -7.28 -9.87
N SER A 400 -2.47 -7.20 -8.79
CA SER A 400 -3.02 -7.04 -7.45
C SER A 400 -3.74 -5.70 -7.31
N MET A 401 -3.13 -4.63 -7.82
CA MET A 401 -3.71 -3.29 -7.84
C MET A 401 -4.97 -3.24 -8.71
N LEU A 402 -4.96 -3.85 -9.90
CA LEU A 402 -6.15 -3.94 -10.75
C LEU A 402 -7.28 -4.68 -10.04
N GLY A 403 -6.98 -5.78 -9.34
CA GLY A 403 -7.98 -6.52 -8.56
C GLY A 403 -8.53 -5.70 -7.39
N SER A 404 -7.67 -5.07 -6.59
CA SER A 404 -8.07 -4.38 -5.35
C SER A 404 -8.54 -2.94 -5.56
N LEU A 405 -7.79 -2.12 -6.28
CA LEU A 405 -8.06 -0.69 -6.48
C LEU A 405 -9.09 -0.44 -7.58
N ALA A 406 -9.03 -1.16 -8.70
CA ALA A 406 -10.01 -0.99 -9.77
C ALA A 406 -11.23 -1.90 -9.55
N GLY A 407 -11.03 -3.20 -9.38
CA GLY A 407 -12.13 -4.16 -9.23
C GLY A 407 -12.98 -3.92 -7.98
N ILE A 408 -12.41 -4.08 -6.79
CA ILE A 408 -13.16 -4.06 -5.53
C ILE A 408 -13.71 -2.66 -5.20
N GLN A 409 -12.92 -1.59 -5.38
CA GLN A 409 -13.38 -0.23 -5.09
C GLN A 409 -14.54 0.19 -6.00
N ILE A 410 -14.38 0.04 -7.33
CA ILE A 410 -15.43 0.42 -8.30
C ILE A 410 -16.69 -0.40 -8.03
N TYR A 411 -16.53 -1.70 -7.80
CA TYR A 411 -17.66 -2.58 -7.53
C TYR A 411 -18.42 -2.21 -6.24
N THR A 412 -17.69 -1.83 -5.18
CA THR A 412 -18.31 -1.36 -3.94
C THR A 412 -19.08 -0.06 -4.16
N THR A 413 -18.55 0.88 -4.94
CA THR A 413 -19.26 2.12 -5.30
C THR A 413 -20.54 1.82 -6.09
N LEU A 414 -20.48 0.91 -7.07
CA LEU A 414 -21.64 0.50 -7.87
C LEU A 414 -22.74 -0.13 -7.03
N LEU A 415 -22.38 -0.95 -6.03
CA LEU A 415 -23.35 -1.67 -5.21
C LEU A 415 -23.94 -0.81 -4.08
N PHE A 416 -23.13 -0.01 -3.40
CA PHE A 416 -23.52 0.64 -2.14
C PHE A 416 -23.77 2.15 -2.25
N VAL A 417 -23.22 2.82 -3.28
CA VAL A 417 -23.36 4.27 -3.45
C VAL A 417 -24.30 4.61 -4.61
N MET A 418 -24.19 3.89 -5.74
CA MET A 418 -24.99 4.16 -6.92
C MET A 418 -26.42 3.61 -6.76
N SER A 419 -27.42 4.43 -7.12
CA SER A 419 -28.83 4.01 -7.16
C SER A 419 -29.53 4.62 -8.37
N PRO A 420 -30.13 3.80 -9.27
CA PRO A 420 -30.22 2.33 -9.23
C PRO A 420 -28.90 1.62 -9.54
N VAL A 421 -28.76 0.37 -9.08
CA VAL A 421 -27.60 -0.49 -9.39
C VAL A 421 -27.74 -1.00 -10.83
N PRO A 422 -26.70 -0.91 -11.67
CA PRO A 422 -26.76 -1.43 -13.03
C PRO A 422 -27.03 -2.95 -13.04
N PRO A 423 -27.92 -3.48 -13.90
CA PRO A 423 -28.19 -4.92 -13.95
C PRO A 423 -26.94 -5.76 -14.20
N LEU A 424 -26.03 -5.27 -15.05
CA LEU A 424 -24.75 -5.91 -15.36
C LEU A 424 -23.86 -6.07 -14.10
N ALA A 425 -24.01 -5.22 -13.08
CA ALA A 425 -23.22 -5.31 -11.87
C ALA A 425 -23.41 -6.67 -11.18
N TRP A 426 -24.62 -7.23 -11.22
CA TRP A 426 -24.94 -8.53 -10.62
C TRP A 426 -24.34 -9.73 -11.35
N ALA A 427 -23.82 -9.57 -12.56
CA ALA A 427 -23.11 -10.63 -13.28
C ALA A 427 -21.65 -10.79 -12.81
N PHE A 428 -21.01 -9.71 -12.31
CA PHE A 428 -19.61 -9.75 -11.90
C PHE A 428 -19.27 -10.76 -10.80
N PRO A 429 -20.09 -10.98 -9.76
CA PRO A 429 -19.87 -12.01 -8.75
C PRO A 429 -19.73 -13.41 -9.36
N VAL A 430 -20.58 -13.75 -10.33
CA VAL A 430 -20.57 -15.05 -11.00
C VAL A 430 -19.30 -15.21 -11.82
N ILE A 431 -18.92 -14.18 -12.57
CA ILE A 431 -17.67 -14.14 -13.36
C ILE A 431 -16.45 -14.25 -12.43
N ALA A 432 -16.44 -13.52 -11.32
CA ALA A 432 -15.35 -13.51 -10.35
C ALA A 432 -15.14 -14.89 -9.69
N VAL A 433 -16.23 -15.57 -9.32
CA VAL A 433 -16.17 -16.92 -8.76
C VAL A 433 -15.74 -17.94 -9.82
N ALA A 434 -16.30 -17.87 -11.04
CA ALA A 434 -15.89 -18.74 -12.13
C ALA A 434 -14.40 -18.59 -12.43
N PHE A 435 -13.91 -17.34 -12.51
CA PHE A 435 -12.50 -17.03 -12.68
C PHE A 435 -11.64 -17.60 -11.55
N ALA A 436 -12.03 -17.41 -10.28
CA ALA A 436 -11.32 -17.96 -9.13
C ALA A 436 -11.24 -19.49 -9.19
N LEU A 437 -12.33 -20.17 -9.57
CA LEU A 437 -12.37 -21.63 -9.70
C LEU A 437 -11.43 -22.13 -10.80
N VAL A 438 -11.40 -21.46 -11.95
CA VAL A 438 -10.48 -21.77 -13.05
C VAL A 438 -9.03 -21.59 -12.61
N MET A 439 -8.72 -20.44 -11.99
CA MET A 439 -7.36 -20.14 -11.51
C MET A 439 -6.92 -21.10 -10.40
N ALA A 440 -7.79 -21.42 -9.45
CA ALA A 440 -7.50 -22.38 -8.38
C ALA A 440 -7.16 -23.79 -8.90
N ARG A 441 -7.65 -24.17 -10.08
CA ARG A 441 -7.33 -25.45 -10.73
C ARG A 441 -6.09 -25.40 -11.59
N LEU A 442 -5.92 -24.34 -12.38
CA LEU A 442 -4.85 -24.25 -13.38
C LEU A 442 -3.54 -23.68 -12.83
N ALA A 443 -3.63 -22.63 -12.03
CA ALA A 443 -2.48 -21.88 -11.56
C ALA A 443 -1.50 -22.71 -10.69
N PRO A 444 -1.93 -23.64 -9.80
CA PRO A 444 -0.99 -24.46 -9.04
C PRO A 444 -0.08 -25.32 -9.95
N ARG A 445 -0.64 -25.86 -11.04
CA ARG A 445 0.11 -26.70 -11.98
C ARG A 445 1.13 -25.88 -12.77
N ALA A 446 0.73 -24.69 -13.21
CA ALA A 446 1.64 -23.74 -13.87
C ALA A 446 2.75 -23.29 -12.90
N LEU A 447 2.39 -22.99 -11.65
CA LEU A 447 3.33 -22.60 -10.59
C LEU A 447 4.36 -23.70 -10.34
N ALA A 448 3.94 -24.96 -10.26
CA ALA A 448 4.85 -26.08 -10.01
C ALA A 448 5.91 -26.28 -11.11
N ARG A 449 5.61 -25.88 -12.35
CA ARG A 449 6.50 -25.98 -13.52
C ARG A 449 7.39 -24.76 -13.69
N ALA A 450 7.05 -23.63 -13.08
CA ALA A 450 7.87 -22.44 -13.11
C ALA A 450 9.08 -22.59 -12.17
N ASP A 451 10.18 -21.92 -12.50
CA ASP A 451 11.36 -21.90 -11.67
C ASP A 451 11.20 -20.98 -10.44
N TRP A 452 11.56 -21.52 -9.28
CA TRP A 452 11.71 -20.84 -7.99
C TRP A 452 13.17 -21.04 -7.57
N PRO A 453 13.98 -20.05 -7.18
CA PRO A 453 13.70 -18.65 -6.84
C PRO A 453 14.18 -17.65 -7.92
N ILE A 454 13.97 -16.34 -7.66
CA ILE A 454 14.53 -15.22 -8.43
C ILE A 454 16.00 -15.55 -8.70
N GLU A 455 16.40 -15.48 -9.98
CA GLU A 455 17.75 -15.62 -10.52
C GLU A 455 18.87 -15.50 -9.46
N PRO A 456 19.90 -16.37 -9.47
CA PRO A 456 21.14 -16.01 -8.79
C PRO A 456 21.54 -14.60 -9.26
N PRO A 457 22.15 -13.76 -8.39
CA PRO A 457 22.70 -12.49 -8.83
C PRO A 457 23.50 -12.77 -10.10
N ALA A 458 23.19 -12.08 -11.19
CA ALA A 458 24.08 -12.08 -12.34
C ALA A 458 25.45 -11.66 -11.80
N LEU A 459 26.41 -12.59 -11.84
CA LEU A 459 27.79 -12.37 -11.43
C LEU A 459 28.38 -11.15 -12.14
#